data_AF-A0ABD4XDI6-F1
#
_entry.id   AF-A0ABD4XDI6-F1
#
_cell.length_a   1.000
_cell.length_b   1.000
_cell.length_c   1.000
_cell.angle_alpha   90.00
_cell.angle_beta   90.00
_cell.angle_gamma   90.00
#
_symmetry.space_group_name_H-M   'P 1'
#
loop_
_entity.id
_entity.type
_entity.pdbx_description
1 polymer ?
#
loop_
_entity_poly.entity_id
_entity_poly.type
_entity_poly.pdbx_seq_one_letter_code
_entity_poly.pdbx_strand_id
1 'polypeptide(L)'
;MEAAGRETALLAGLLILLAPAVGSFLAVLADRLARGEDVVRARSACRSCGARLGLADLVPFLSFLWLRGRCRHCGAAIPPWLFYAEILATGAALLALLAGGGAAMVLLSCLFLWLLLALALSDLLWLRLPDLLTGVLFVLVLGWVWITPGAFGFADGFSGIGWALIGAGLGSGSFLALRIGYRALRGREGLGLGDVKLMAGLGGFAGPWDLPLLVLMGALLALLGALIAGRAGGQEDAAPLRFRALPFGTALCAAGAVLWLLRAAHLLGP
;
A
#
# COMPACT_ATOMS: atom_id res chain seq x y z
N MET A 1 30.56 -2.88 15.91
CA MET A 1 29.38 -3.77 16.05
C MET A 1 28.37 -3.24 17.06
N GLU A 2 28.76 -2.80 18.26
CA GLU A 2 27.82 -2.27 19.27
C GLU A 2 27.06 -0.99 18.83
N ALA A 3 27.71 -0.05 18.14
CA ALA A 3 27.05 1.18 17.68
C ALA A 3 25.93 0.91 16.65
N ALA A 4 26.21 0.07 15.64
CA ALA A 4 25.23 -0.32 14.63
C ALA A 4 24.05 -1.11 15.22
N GLY A 5 24.31 -1.97 16.23
CA GLY A 5 23.26 -2.67 16.97
C GLY A 5 22.37 -1.73 17.76
N ARG A 6 22.95 -0.70 18.41
CA ARG A 6 22.21 0.31 19.17
C ARG A 6 21.34 1.21 18.29
N GLU A 7 21.84 1.64 17.14
CA GLU A 7 21.07 2.42 16.16
C GLU A 7 19.85 1.64 15.66
N THR A 8 20.04 0.36 15.34
CA THR A 8 18.97 -0.50 14.83
C THR A 8 17.91 -0.76 15.91
N ALA A 9 18.33 -0.93 17.18
CA ALA A 9 17.41 -1.10 18.31
C ALA A 9 16.58 0.17 18.60
N LEU A 10 17.19 1.36 18.51
CA LEU A 10 16.47 2.63 18.67
C LEU A 10 15.47 2.85 17.54
N LEU A 11 15.87 2.55 16.30
CA LEU A 11 14.97 2.59 15.14
C LEU A 11 13.80 1.62 15.32
N ALA A 12 14.05 0.39 15.79
CA ALA A 12 13.01 -0.59 16.05
C ALA A 12 11.98 -0.10 17.06
N GLY A 13 12.44 0.45 18.19
CA GLY A 13 11.56 1.05 19.19
C GLY A 13 10.72 2.19 18.62
N LEU A 14 11.33 3.08 17.83
CA LEU A 14 10.65 4.19 17.18
C LEU A 14 9.57 3.72 16.20
N LEU A 15 9.90 2.75 15.34
CA LEU A 15 8.97 2.22 14.34
C LEU A 15 7.77 1.54 15.00
N ILE A 16 7.98 0.71 16.02
CA ILE A 16 6.89 0.02 16.72
C ILE A 16 5.94 1.02 17.39
N LEU A 17 6.48 2.09 18.00
CA LEU A 17 5.68 3.11 18.66
C LEU A 17 4.90 4.00 17.68
N LEU A 18 5.49 4.32 16.52
CA LEU A 18 4.88 5.22 15.54
C LEU A 18 3.98 4.52 14.52
N ALA A 19 4.21 3.24 14.23
CA ALA A 19 3.47 2.52 13.18
C ALA A 19 1.94 2.59 13.31
N PRO A 20 1.34 2.47 14.52
CA PRO A 20 -0.11 2.63 14.65
C PRO A 20 -0.58 4.03 14.25
N ALA A 21 0.15 5.08 14.66
CA ALA A 21 -0.18 6.45 14.31
C ALA A 21 -0.03 6.71 12.81
N VAL A 22 0.98 6.09 12.19
CA VAL A 22 1.15 6.12 10.74
C VAL A 22 -0.03 5.43 10.05
N GLY A 23 -0.47 4.26 10.51
CA GLY A 23 -1.65 3.58 9.94
C GLY A 23 -2.92 4.43 10.01
N SER A 24 -3.17 5.07 11.15
CA SER A 24 -4.28 6.01 11.32
C SER A 24 -4.19 7.19 10.33
N PHE A 25 -2.98 7.76 10.19
CA PHE A 25 -2.72 8.83 9.21
C PHE A 25 -2.93 8.37 7.78
N LEU A 26 -2.43 7.19 7.38
CA LEU A 26 -2.58 6.65 6.02
C LEU A 26 -4.04 6.43 5.64
N ALA A 27 -4.87 5.96 6.56
CA ALA A 27 -6.30 5.79 6.33
C ALA A 27 -6.99 7.15 6.09
N VAL A 28 -6.66 8.17 6.89
CA VAL A 28 -7.17 9.53 6.71
C VAL A 28 -6.64 10.16 5.42
N LEU A 29 -5.36 9.94 5.10
CA LEU A 29 -4.72 10.39 3.86
C LEU A 29 -5.48 9.84 2.64
N ALA A 30 -5.74 8.52 2.62
CA ALA A 30 -6.44 7.85 1.54
C ALA A 30 -7.86 8.42 1.34
N ASP A 31 -8.58 8.69 2.43
CA ASP A 31 -9.94 9.25 2.39
C ASP A 31 -9.97 10.72 1.98
N ARG A 32 -9.05 11.55 2.51
CA ARG A 32 -8.98 12.98 2.20
C ARG A 32 -8.53 13.25 0.76
N LEU A 33 -7.51 12.54 0.28
CA LEU A 33 -7.00 12.69 -1.09
C LEU A 33 -8.09 12.39 -2.13
N ALA A 34 -8.89 11.35 -1.92
CA ALA A 34 -9.98 11.00 -2.82
C ALA A 34 -11.07 12.08 -2.90
N ARG A 35 -11.26 12.83 -1.81
CA ARG A 35 -12.25 13.91 -1.66
C ARG A 35 -11.71 15.31 -2.00
N GLY A 36 -10.41 15.43 -2.28
CA GLY A 36 -9.76 16.73 -2.49
C GLY A 36 -9.68 17.59 -1.21
N GLU A 37 -9.78 16.97 -0.03
CA GLU A 37 -9.65 17.65 1.26
C GLU A 37 -8.17 17.92 1.59
N ASP A 38 -7.90 19.02 2.31
CA ASP A 38 -6.55 19.35 2.76
C ASP A 38 -6.06 18.30 3.79
N VAL A 39 -4.97 17.62 3.48
CA VAL A 39 -4.38 16.60 4.34
C VAL A 39 -3.57 17.21 5.48
N VAL A 40 -2.91 18.35 5.24
CA VAL A 40 -1.89 18.92 6.13
C VAL A 40 -2.51 19.90 7.12
N ARG A 41 -3.42 20.77 6.66
CA ARG A 41 -3.95 21.87 7.48
C ARG A 41 -5.24 21.51 8.21
N ALA A 42 -5.99 20.53 7.72
CA ALA A 42 -7.27 20.18 8.33
C ALA A 42 -7.08 19.33 9.59
N ARG A 43 -7.64 19.79 10.71
CA ARG A 43 -7.68 19.02 11.96
C ARG A 43 -8.55 17.77 11.83
N SER A 44 -8.23 16.73 12.60
CA SER A 44 -9.07 15.54 12.70
C SER A 44 -10.42 15.86 13.36
N ALA A 45 -11.51 15.47 12.71
CA ALA A 45 -12.86 15.75 13.17
C ALA A 45 -13.80 14.58 12.81
N CYS A 46 -14.86 14.41 13.58
CA CYS A 46 -15.90 13.44 13.29
C CYS A 46 -16.64 13.83 12.00
N ARG A 47 -16.76 12.90 11.05
CA ARG A 47 -17.48 13.14 9.78
C ARG A 47 -19.00 13.30 9.95
N SER A 48 -19.59 12.83 11.05
CA SER A 48 -21.04 12.92 11.29
C SER A 48 -21.47 14.21 11.99
N CYS A 49 -20.74 14.64 13.02
CA CYS A 49 -21.12 15.83 13.80
C CYS A 49 -20.16 17.02 13.67
N GLY A 50 -19.03 16.86 12.97
CA GLY A 50 -18.03 17.92 12.81
C GLY A 50 -17.22 18.23 14.08
N ALA A 51 -17.48 17.54 15.19
CA ALA A 51 -16.73 17.75 16.44
C ALA A 51 -15.25 17.44 16.23
N ARG A 52 -14.38 18.36 16.67
CA ARG A 52 -12.93 18.20 16.61
C ARG A 52 -12.50 17.12 17.60
N LEU A 53 -11.64 16.21 17.14
CA LEU A 53 -11.13 15.12 17.96
C LEU A 53 -10.02 15.63 18.89
N GLY A 54 -10.08 15.27 20.16
CA GLY A 54 -9.03 15.57 21.15
C GLY A 54 -7.86 14.60 21.06
N LEU A 55 -6.77 14.86 21.79
CA LEU A 55 -5.59 13.99 21.81
C LEU A 55 -5.93 12.54 22.24
N ALA A 56 -6.82 12.39 23.23
CA ALA A 56 -7.27 11.07 23.69
C ALA A 56 -8.04 10.28 22.62
N ASP A 57 -8.71 10.97 21.70
CA ASP A 57 -9.45 10.34 20.60
C ASP A 57 -8.54 10.02 19.39
N LEU A 58 -7.27 10.45 19.44
CA LEU A 58 -6.25 10.20 18.42
C LEU A 58 -5.22 9.14 18.83
N VAL A 59 -5.31 8.59 20.05
CA VAL A 59 -4.42 7.51 20.50
C VAL A 59 -4.78 6.23 19.71
N PRO A 60 -3.90 5.73 18.83
CA PRO A 60 -4.19 4.56 18.00
C PRO A 60 -4.51 3.32 18.86
N PHE A 61 -5.32 2.42 18.33
CA PHE A 61 -5.92 1.24 18.98
C PHE A 61 -6.82 1.55 20.17
N LEU A 62 -6.28 2.27 21.15
CA LEU A 62 -6.91 2.52 22.44
C LEU A 62 -8.15 3.40 22.31
N SER A 63 -8.09 4.46 21.50
CA SER A 63 -9.25 5.32 21.27
C SER A 63 -10.43 4.54 20.69
N PHE A 64 -10.19 3.73 19.66
CA PHE A 64 -11.22 2.91 19.02
C PHE A 64 -11.83 1.88 19.97
N LEU A 65 -11.00 1.18 20.75
CA LEU A 65 -11.44 0.16 21.70
C LEU A 65 -12.21 0.76 22.88
N TRP A 66 -11.70 1.83 23.51
CA TRP A 66 -12.39 2.49 24.63
C TRP A 66 -13.72 3.12 24.21
N LEU A 67 -13.75 3.73 23.02
CA LEU A 67 -14.96 4.30 22.46
C LEU A 67 -15.90 3.25 21.86
N ARG A 68 -15.52 1.96 21.87
CA ARG A 68 -16.25 0.83 21.28
C ARG A 68 -16.65 1.10 19.82
N GLY A 69 -15.74 1.73 19.07
CA GLY A 69 -15.96 2.11 17.68
C GLY A 69 -17.06 3.16 17.47
N ARG A 70 -17.30 4.06 18.44
CA ARG A 70 -18.33 5.12 18.32
C ARG A 70 -17.79 6.50 18.69
N CYS A 71 -18.28 7.54 18.03
CA CYS A 71 -17.87 8.91 18.35
C CYS A 71 -18.33 9.28 19.78
N ARG A 72 -17.43 9.86 20.57
CA ARG A 72 -17.70 10.37 21.93
C ARG A 72 -18.85 11.37 21.98
N HIS A 73 -19.00 12.20 20.95
CA HIS A 73 -19.93 13.33 20.96
C HIS A 73 -21.32 12.98 20.42
N CYS A 74 -21.39 12.19 19.35
CA CYS A 74 -22.66 11.90 18.65
C CYS A 74 -23.03 10.41 18.60
N GLY A 75 -22.18 9.50 19.10
CA GLY A 75 -22.43 8.06 19.09
C GLY A 75 -22.38 7.39 17.71
N ALA A 76 -22.10 8.16 16.64
CA ALA A 76 -21.96 7.64 15.29
C ALA A 76 -20.82 6.62 15.20
N ALA A 77 -21.00 5.56 14.40
CA ALA A 77 -19.99 4.52 14.24
C ALA A 77 -18.70 5.09 13.61
N ILE A 78 -17.56 4.80 14.23
CA ILE A 78 -16.24 5.07 13.66
C ILE A 78 -15.96 3.96 12.65
N PRO A 79 -15.57 4.30 11.42
CA PRO A 79 -15.32 3.29 10.41
C PRO A 79 -14.23 2.28 10.81
N PRO A 80 -14.46 0.97 10.68
CA PRO A 80 -13.52 -0.06 11.15
C PRO A 80 -12.23 -0.11 10.32
N TRP A 81 -12.23 0.39 9.09
CA TRP A 81 -11.01 0.46 8.26
C TRP A 81 -9.92 1.37 8.85
N LEU A 82 -10.27 2.34 9.69
CA LEU A 82 -9.28 3.13 10.43
C LEU A 82 -8.50 2.24 11.40
N PHE A 83 -9.20 1.41 12.17
CA PHE A 83 -8.58 0.45 13.10
C PHE A 83 -7.77 -0.63 12.36
N TYR A 84 -8.29 -1.16 11.24
CA TYR A 84 -7.53 -2.12 10.44
C TYR A 84 -6.26 -1.51 9.83
N ALA A 85 -6.27 -0.24 9.43
CA ALA A 85 -5.08 0.43 8.93
C ALA A 85 -3.99 0.57 10.02
N GLU A 86 -4.37 0.84 11.27
CA GLU A 86 -3.45 0.86 12.41
C GLU A 86 -2.80 -0.51 12.63
N ILE A 87 -3.59 -1.59 12.56
CA ILE A 87 -3.09 -2.97 12.68
C ILE A 87 -2.13 -3.30 11.53
N LEU A 88 -2.55 -3.03 10.29
CA LEU A 88 -1.77 -3.36 9.09
C LEU A 88 -0.46 -2.57 9.03
N ALA A 89 -0.46 -1.30 9.40
CA ALA A 89 0.76 -0.50 9.44
C ALA A 89 1.74 -1.01 10.52
N THR A 90 1.21 -1.43 11.68
CA THR A 90 2.01 -2.04 12.75
C THR A 90 2.57 -3.39 12.32
N GLY A 91 1.76 -4.22 11.68
CA GLY A 91 2.19 -5.49 11.09
C GLY A 91 3.27 -5.29 10.03
N ALA A 92 3.13 -4.29 9.15
CA ALA A 92 4.13 -3.94 8.15
C ALA A 92 5.47 -3.52 8.78
N ALA A 93 5.45 -2.69 9.84
CA ALA A 93 6.66 -2.32 10.57
C ALA A 93 7.32 -3.53 11.25
N LEU A 94 6.52 -4.41 11.85
CA LEU A 94 7.02 -5.64 12.46
C LEU A 94 7.64 -6.57 11.41
N LEU A 95 7.00 -6.77 10.27
CA LEU A 95 7.54 -7.57 9.18
C LEU A 95 8.87 -7.00 8.66
N ALA A 96 8.96 -5.68 8.48
CA ALA A 96 10.19 -5.02 8.07
C ALA A 96 11.33 -5.20 9.09
N LEU A 97 11.01 -5.17 10.39
CA LEU A 97 11.98 -5.43 11.46
C LEU A 97 12.41 -6.89 11.51
N LEU A 98 11.47 -7.83 11.35
CA LEU A 98 11.74 -9.26 11.35
C LEU A 98 12.52 -9.72 10.13
N ALA A 99 12.36 -9.05 8.98
CA ALA A 99 13.17 -9.26 7.78
C ALA A 99 14.65 -8.94 7.99
N GLY A 100 14.98 -8.12 8.99
CA GLY A 100 16.34 -7.77 9.33
C GLY A 100 17.03 -6.88 8.30
N GLY A 101 18.37 -6.96 8.29
CA GLY A 101 19.23 -6.04 7.53
C GLY A 101 19.63 -4.80 8.33
N GLY A 102 20.38 -3.89 7.68
CA GLY A 102 20.79 -2.63 8.29
C GLY A 102 19.63 -1.65 8.49
N ALA A 103 19.83 -0.61 9.30
CA ALA A 103 18.80 0.40 9.60
C ALA A 103 18.14 1.01 8.35
N ALA A 104 18.92 1.28 7.29
CA ALA A 104 18.40 1.78 6.02
C ALA A 104 17.43 0.78 5.34
N MET A 105 17.74 -0.51 5.37
CA MET A 105 16.92 -1.56 4.76
C MET A 105 15.57 -1.69 5.45
N VAL A 106 15.60 -1.70 6.79
CA VAL A 106 14.38 -1.75 7.62
C VAL A 106 13.50 -0.53 7.35
N LEU A 107 14.09 0.67 7.34
CA LEU A 107 13.35 1.91 7.10
C LEU A 107 12.72 1.93 5.70
N LEU A 108 13.48 1.58 4.66
CA LEU A 108 12.99 1.55 3.28
C LEU A 108 11.88 0.51 3.10
N SER A 109 12.02 -0.67 3.72
CA SER A 109 10.99 -1.70 3.74
C SER A 109 9.71 -1.23 4.42
N CYS A 110 9.84 -0.56 5.57
CA CYS A 110 8.71 -0.01 6.29
C CYS A 110 7.97 1.06 5.48
N LEU A 111 8.71 2.00 4.88
CA LEU A 111 8.16 3.05 4.01
C LEU A 111 7.45 2.46 2.79
N PHE A 112 8.03 1.44 2.17
CA PHE A 112 7.45 0.77 1.00
C PHE A 112 6.13 0.08 1.35
N LEU A 113 6.11 -0.72 2.42
CA LEU A 113 4.89 -1.42 2.85
C LEU A 113 3.79 -0.45 3.29
N TRP A 114 4.14 0.64 3.98
CA TRP A 114 3.19 1.70 4.35
C TRP A 114 2.62 2.42 3.13
N LEU A 115 3.44 2.65 2.10
CA LEU A 115 2.98 3.28 0.87
C LEU A 115 2.06 2.35 0.07
N LEU A 116 2.38 1.05 0.00
CA LEU A 116 1.49 0.03 -0.57
C LEU A 116 0.17 -0.04 0.20
N LEU A 117 0.21 0.04 1.54
CA LEU A 117 -1.00 0.10 2.37
C LEU A 117 -1.85 1.34 2.05
N ALA A 118 -1.23 2.51 1.91
CA ALA A 118 -1.94 3.74 1.56
C ALA A 118 -2.62 3.65 0.18
N LEU A 119 -1.90 3.15 -0.83
CA LEU A 119 -2.41 2.93 -2.19
C LEU A 119 -3.54 1.89 -2.21
N ALA A 120 -3.38 0.78 -1.47
CA ALA A 120 -4.40 -0.24 -1.31
C ALA A 120 -5.66 0.30 -0.64
N LEU A 121 -5.54 1.11 0.41
CA LEU A 121 -6.69 1.75 1.06
C LEU A 121 -7.37 2.76 0.14
N SER A 122 -6.62 3.55 -0.63
CA SER A 122 -7.19 4.49 -1.61
C SER A 122 -8.00 3.78 -2.69
N ASP A 123 -7.48 2.67 -3.21
CA ASP A 123 -8.16 1.88 -4.24
C ASP A 123 -9.36 1.11 -3.66
N LEU A 124 -9.23 0.50 -2.48
CA LEU A 124 -10.32 -0.25 -1.85
C LEU A 124 -11.52 0.63 -1.46
N LEU A 125 -11.26 1.85 -0.97
CA LEU A 125 -12.31 2.76 -0.50
C LEU A 125 -12.91 3.60 -1.64
N TRP A 126 -12.09 4.01 -2.62
CA TRP A 126 -12.48 5.04 -3.60
C TRP A 126 -12.25 4.65 -5.05
N LEU A 127 -11.68 3.47 -5.34
CA LEU A 127 -11.30 3.02 -6.69
C LEU A 127 -10.47 4.07 -7.44
N ARG A 128 -9.61 4.78 -6.70
CA ARG A 128 -8.76 5.85 -7.18
C ARG A 128 -7.38 5.72 -6.57
N LEU A 129 -6.37 5.70 -7.43
CA LEU A 129 -4.96 5.73 -7.04
C LEU A 129 -4.43 7.16 -7.22
N PRO A 130 -4.08 7.87 -6.13
CA PRO A 130 -3.56 9.23 -6.24
C PRO A 130 -2.20 9.27 -6.93
N ASP A 131 -2.06 10.14 -7.93
CA ASP A 131 -0.83 10.32 -8.70
C ASP A 131 0.38 10.58 -7.81
N LEU A 132 0.21 11.41 -6.77
CA LEU A 132 1.25 11.71 -5.78
C LEU A 132 1.80 10.43 -5.13
N LEU A 133 0.93 9.53 -4.67
CA LEU A 133 1.36 8.30 -3.99
C LEU A 133 2.04 7.33 -4.95
N THR A 134 1.52 7.18 -6.16
CA THR A 134 2.17 6.34 -7.19
C THR A 134 3.54 6.88 -7.61
N GLY A 135 3.70 8.21 -7.68
CA GLY A 135 4.97 8.86 -7.98
C GLY A 135 5.97 8.71 -6.83
N VAL A 136 5.54 8.89 -5.59
CA VAL A 136 6.38 8.64 -4.41
C VAL A 136 6.84 7.19 -4.36
N LEU A 137 6.01 6.23 -4.77
CA LEU A 137 6.39 4.81 -4.81
C LEU A 137 7.51 4.58 -5.81
N PHE A 138 7.39 5.13 -7.00
CA PHE A 138 8.43 5.03 -8.02
C PHE A 138 9.76 5.65 -7.56
N VAL A 139 9.72 6.85 -6.98
CA VAL A 139 10.92 7.52 -6.46
C VAL A 139 11.54 6.75 -5.31
N LEU A 140 10.73 6.22 -4.38
CA LEU A 140 11.18 5.39 -3.27
C LEU A 140 11.92 4.16 -3.76
N VAL A 141 11.39 3.48 -4.78
CA VAL A 141 12.02 2.29 -5.37
C VAL A 141 13.37 2.64 -6.01
N LEU A 142 13.45 3.72 -6.80
CA LEU A 142 14.72 4.15 -7.39
C LEU A 142 15.76 4.50 -6.32
N GLY A 143 15.35 5.21 -5.27
CA GLY A 143 16.19 5.53 -4.13
C GLY A 143 16.66 4.29 -3.38
N TRP A 144 15.78 3.30 -3.23
CA TRP A 144 16.13 2.04 -2.58
C TRP A 144 17.19 1.28 -3.37
N VAL A 145 16.99 1.09 -4.67
CA VAL A 145 17.96 0.43 -5.55
C VAL A 145 19.33 1.10 -5.50
N TRP A 146 19.36 2.43 -5.42
CA TRP A 146 20.60 3.19 -5.28
C TRP A 146 21.30 3.00 -3.93
N ILE A 147 20.54 2.99 -2.83
CA ILE A 147 21.07 2.93 -1.46
C ILE A 147 21.50 1.51 -1.08
N THR A 148 20.83 0.48 -1.59
CA THR A 148 21.13 -0.93 -1.27
C THR A 148 21.41 -1.76 -2.54
N PRO A 149 22.52 -1.49 -3.24
CA PRO A 149 22.92 -2.30 -4.39
C PRO A 149 23.17 -3.76 -3.95
N GLY A 150 22.81 -4.73 -4.80
CA GLY A 150 22.98 -6.16 -4.52
C GLY A 150 21.93 -6.79 -3.60
N ALA A 151 21.15 -5.98 -2.87
CA ALA A 151 20.10 -6.49 -1.98
C ALA A 151 18.77 -6.67 -2.72
N PHE A 152 17.88 -7.55 -2.22
CA PHE A 152 16.57 -7.81 -2.83
C PHE A 152 16.62 -8.21 -4.33
N GLY A 153 17.72 -8.84 -4.78
CA GLY A 153 17.89 -9.25 -6.18
C GLY A 153 18.18 -8.10 -7.16
N PHE A 154 18.47 -6.90 -6.65
CA PHE A 154 18.91 -5.78 -7.50
C PHE A 154 20.37 -5.95 -7.92
N ALA A 155 20.66 -5.65 -9.19
CA ALA A 155 22.04 -5.58 -9.67
C ALA A 155 22.77 -4.33 -9.11
N ASP A 156 24.10 -4.33 -9.11
CA ASP A 156 24.89 -3.28 -8.47
C ASP A 156 24.82 -1.92 -9.18
N GLY A 157 24.64 -0.85 -8.40
CA GLY A 157 24.78 0.55 -8.84
C GLY A 157 23.89 0.93 -10.03
N PHE A 158 24.50 1.54 -11.06
CA PHE A 158 23.80 2.00 -12.27
C PHE A 158 23.12 0.87 -13.03
N SER A 159 23.63 -0.36 -12.94
CA SER A 159 22.97 -1.51 -13.54
C SER A 159 21.63 -1.82 -12.86
N GLY A 160 21.55 -1.64 -11.54
CA GLY A 160 20.32 -1.78 -10.76
C GLY A 160 19.25 -0.78 -11.18
N ILE A 161 19.60 0.51 -11.29
CA ILE A 161 18.66 1.54 -11.76
C ILE A 161 18.18 1.22 -13.18
N GLY A 162 19.09 0.79 -14.07
CA GLY A 162 18.72 0.37 -15.43
C GLY A 162 17.67 -0.73 -15.42
N TRP A 163 17.85 -1.77 -14.62
CA TRP A 163 16.88 -2.86 -14.47
C TRP A 163 15.56 -2.42 -13.85
N ALA A 164 15.59 -1.50 -12.88
CA ALA A 164 14.38 -0.91 -12.30
C ALA A 164 13.61 -0.08 -13.34
N LEU A 165 14.30 0.70 -14.18
CA LEU A 165 13.65 1.46 -15.26
C LEU A 165 13.08 0.53 -16.34
N ILE A 166 13.79 -0.55 -16.69
CA ILE A 166 13.27 -1.56 -17.62
C ILE A 166 12.03 -2.25 -17.02
N GLY A 167 12.09 -2.67 -15.75
CA GLY A 167 10.96 -3.27 -15.06
C GLY A 167 9.75 -2.32 -14.98
N ALA A 168 9.98 -1.06 -14.64
CA ALA A 168 8.95 -0.02 -14.64
C ALA A 168 8.34 0.17 -16.04
N GLY A 169 9.19 0.28 -17.08
CA GLY A 169 8.76 0.45 -18.46
C GLY A 169 7.97 -0.73 -18.99
N LEU A 170 8.40 -1.97 -18.73
CA LEU A 170 7.66 -3.18 -19.10
C LEU A 170 6.35 -3.29 -18.32
N GLY A 171 6.35 -2.96 -17.04
CA GLY A 171 5.16 -2.97 -16.18
C GLY A 171 4.11 -1.98 -16.65
N SER A 172 4.44 -0.68 -16.66
CA SER A 172 3.51 0.34 -17.12
C SER A 172 3.18 0.18 -18.61
N GLY A 173 4.15 -0.20 -19.44
CA GLY A 173 3.96 -0.41 -20.88
C GLY A 173 3.00 -1.54 -21.20
N SER A 174 3.13 -2.69 -20.52
CA SER A 174 2.21 -3.82 -20.70
C SER A 174 0.79 -3.47 -20.26
N PHE A 175 0.63 -2.79 -19.13
CA PHE A 175 -0.70 -2.37 -18.65
C PHE A 175 -1.32 -1.29 -19.53
N LEU A 176 -0.51 -0.36 -20.07
CA LEU A 176 -0.96 0.62 -21.03
C LEU A 176 -1.40 -0.05 -22.35
N ALA A 177 -0.63 -1.03 -22.84
CA ALA A 177 -0.99 -1.81 -24.01
C ALA A 177 -2.30 -2.60 -23.79
N LEU A 178 -2.48 -3.23 -22.63
CA LEU A 178 -3.73 -3.89 -22.25
C LEU A 178 -4.90 -2.91 -22.22
N ARG A 179 -4.72 -1.72 -21.63
CA ARG A 179 -5.74 -0.67 -21.59
C ARG A 179 -6.15 -0.23 -23.00
N ILE A 180 -5.19 0.07 -23.87
CA ILE A 180 -5.44 0.52 -25.25
C ILE A 180 -6.09 -0.60 -26.07
N GLY A 181 -5.54 -1.82 -26.02
CA GLY A 181 -6.06 -2.98 -26.74
C GLY A 181 -7.46 -3.36 -26.30
N TYR A 182 -7.74 -3.37 -25.00
CA TYR A 182 -9.08 -3.63 -24.48
C TYR A 182 -10.07 -2.54 -24.92
N ARG A 183 -9.67 -1.26 -24.86
CA ARG A 183 -10.50 -0.15 -25.33
C ARG A 183 -10.80 -0.26 -26.82
N ALA A 184 -9.82 -0.63 -27.64
CA ALA A 184 -9.99 -0.80 -29.09
C ALA A 184 -10.94 -1.97 -29.41
N LEU A 185 -10.86 -3.09 -28.69
CA LEU A 185 -11.68 -4.28 -28.94
C LEU A 185 -13.10 -4.20 -28.37
N ARG A 186 -13.29 -3.54 -27.22
CA ARG A 186 -14.57 -3.53 -26.48
C ARG A 186 -15.26 -2.17 -26.47
N GLY A 187 -14.62 -1.12 -26.97
CA GLY A 187 -15.17 0.25 -27.00
C GLY A 187 -15.37 0.87 -25.61
N ARG A 188 -14.82 0.26 -24.54
CA ARG A 188 -14.98 0.69 -23.14
C ARG A 188 -13.64 0.63 -22.42
N GLU A 189 -13.46 1.48 -21.41
CA GLU A 189 -12.27 1.42 -20.55
C GLU A 189 -12.37 0.21 -19.62
N GLY A 190 -11.38 -0.70 -19.68
CA GLY A 190 -11.31 -1.88 -18.81
C GLY A 190 -10.36 -1.71 -17.63
N LEU A 191 -9.27 -0.96 -17.81
CA LEU A 191 -8.19 -0.80 -16.81
C LEU A 191 -7.90 0.69 -16.59
N GLY A 192 -7.77 1.08 -15.31
CA GLY A 192 -7.56 2.46 -14.91
C GLY A 192 -6.15 2.95 -15.22
N LEU A 193 -5.99 4.24 -15.50
CA LEU A 193 -4.65 4.84 -15.59
C LEU A 193 -3.89 4.76 -14.26
N GLY A 194 -4.61 4.70 -13.13
CA GLY A 194 -4.02 4.49 -11.82
C GLY A 194 -3.21 3.20 -11.76
N ASP A 195 -3.75 2.09 -12.28
CA ASP A 195 -3.07 0.78 -12.29
C ASP A 195 -1.79 0.83 -13.13
N VAL A 196 -1.82 1.54 -14.27
CA VAL A 196 -0.64 1.76 -15.13
C VAL A 196 0.47 2.50 -14.37
N LYS A 197 0.12 3.55 -13.63
CA LYS A 197 1.07 4.35 -12.84
C LYS A 197 1.61 3.57 -11.65
N LEU A 198 0.75 2.81 -10.97
CA LEU A 198 1.15 1.90 -9.89
C LEU A 198 2.17 0.87 -10.39
N MET A 199 1.96 0.34 -11.60
CA MET A 199 2.84 -0.65 -12.21
C MET A 199 4.21 -0.09 -12.61
N ALA A 200 4.37 1.23 -12.74
CA ALA A 200 5.70 1.83 -12.87
C ALA A 200 6.53 1.64 -11.59
N GLY A 201 5.93 1.90 -10.42
CA GLY A 201 6.59 1.70 -9.12
C GLY A 201 6.82 0.22 -8.79
N LEU A 202 5.76 -0.59 -8.88
CA LEU A 202 5.84 -2.04 -8.62
C LEU A 202 6.72 -2.77 -9.62
N GLY A 203 6.71 -2.35 -10.89
CA GLY A 203 7.52 -2.95 -11.94
C GLY A 203 9.00 -2.61 -11.76
N GLY A 204 9.30 -1.39 -11.29
CA GLY A 204 10.66 -1.03 -10.89
C GLY A 204 11.16 -1.84 -9.70
N PHE A 205 10.30 -2.14 -8.74
CA PHE A 205 10.66 -2.98 -7.59
C PHE A 205 10.86 -4.45 -7.99
N ALA A 206 9.95 -5.01 -8.77
CA ALA A 206 10.02 -6.38 -9.26
C ALA A 206 11.15 -6.58 -10.29
N GLY A 207 11.50 -5.55 -11.05
CA GLY A 207 12.35 -5.72 -12.23
C GLY A 207 11.63 -6.56 -13.31
N PRO A 208 12.29 -6.83 -14.45
CA PRO A 208 11.65 -7.49 -15.59
C PRO A 208 11.31 -8.97 -15.34
N TRP A 209 12.10 -9.65 -14.51
CA TRP A 209 12.00 -11.10 -14.34
C TRP A 209 10.87 -11.53 -13.40
N ASP A 210 10.64 -10.79 -12.31
CA ASP A 210 9.56 -11.09 -11.36
C ASP A 210 8.24 -10.41 -11.74
N LEU A 211 8.23 -9.58 -12.79
CA LEU A 211 7.03 -8.88 -13.25
C LEU A 211 5.87 -9.83 -13.61
N PRO A 212 6.08 -10.93 -14.36
CA PRO A 212 5.00 -11.88 -14.65
C PRO A 212 4.44 -12.52 -13.38
N LEU A 213 5.29 -12.84 -12.40
CA LEU A 213 4.88 -13.40 -11.11
C LEU A 213 4.03 -12.39 -10.33
N LEU A 214 4.46 -11.13 -10.24
CA LEU A 214 3.72 -10.07 -9.58
C LEU A 214 2.33 -9.89 -10.20
N VAL A 215 2.24 -9.84 -11.53
CA VAL A 215 0.96 -9.69 -12.24
C VAL A 215 0.06 -10.90 -12.02
N LEU A 216 0.62 -12.11 -12.07
CA LEU A 216 -0.13 -13.34 -11.80
C LEU A 216 -0.70 -13.35 -10.37
N MET A 217 0.12 -13.03 -9.37
CA MET A 217 -0.33 -12.93 -7.97
C MET A 217 -1.42 -11.88 -7.80
N GLY A 218 -1.24 -10.70 -8.39
CA GLY A 218 -2.25 -9.63 -8.36
C GLY A 218 -3.57 -10.07 -9.01
N ALA A 219 -3.52 -10.72 -10.16
CA ALA A 219 -4.70 -11.26 -10.84
C ALA A 219 -5.41 -12.34 -10.01
N LEU A 220 -4.67 -13.26 -9.40
CA LEU A 220 -5.23 -14.30 -8.54
C LEU A 220 -5.87 -13.72 -7.27
N LEU A 221 -5.21 -12.76 -6.62
CA LEU A 221 -5.75 -12.07 -5.44
C LEU A 221 -7.02 -11.29 -5.78
N ALA A 222 -7.04 -10.58 -6.92
CA ALA A 222 -8.23 -9.88 -7.39
C ALA A 222 -9.38 -10.85 -7.68
N LEU A 223 -9.09 -11.99 -8.32
CA LEU A 223 -10.08 -13.03 -8.60
C LEU A 223 -10.64 -13.64 -7.30
N LEU A 224 -9.78 -13.97 -6.34
CA LEU A 224 -10.20 -14.49 -5.03
C LEU A 224 -11.07 -13.46 -4.30
N GLY A 225 -10.66 -12.19 -4.27
CA GLY A 225 -11.45 -11.11 -3.69
C GLY A 225 -12.83 -10.97 -4.34
N ALA A 226 -12.90 -11.05 -5.67
CA ALA A 226 -14.16 -11.02 -6.42
C ALA A 226 -15.07 -12.22 -6.10
N LEU A 227 -14.50 -13.43 -5.98
CA LEU A 227 -15.24 -14.65 -5.64
C LEU A 227 -15.80 -14.61 -4.21
N ILE A 228 -15.01 -14.12 -3.24
CA ILE A 228 -15.44 -13.98 -1.85
C ILE A 228 -16.56 -12.93 -1.75
N ALA A 229 -16.37 -11.77 -2.38
CA ALA A 229 -17.39 -10.72 -2.42
C ALA A 229 -18.68 -11.19 -3.10
N GLY A 230 -18.57 -12.00 -4.16
CA GLY A 230 -19.71 -12.59 -4.86
C GLY A 230 -20.47 -13.64 -4.05
N ARG A 231 -19.82 -14.31 -3.08
CA ARG A 231 -20.48 -15.28 -2.17
C ARG A 231 -21.08 -14.65 -0.93
N ALA A 232 -20.50 -13.55 -0.45
CA ALA A 232 -20.98 -12.82 0.73
C ALA A 232 -22.13 -11.85 0.41
N GLY A 233 -22.26 -11.41 -0.85
CA GLY A 233 -23.35 -10.56 -1.30
C GLY A 233 -24.64 -11.34 -1.53
N GLY A 234 -25.59 -11.21 -0.60
CA GLY A 234 -27.00 -11.53 -0.83
C GLY A 234 -27.55 -10.78 -2.05
N GLN A 235 -28.51 -11.42 -2.70
CA GLN A 235 -28.89 -11.29 -4.11
C GLN A 235 -29.59 -9.97 -4.53
N GLU A 236 -29.57 -8.91 -3.71
CA GLU A 236 -30.56 -7.83 -3.87
C GLU A 236 -30.05 -6.49 -4.41
N ASP A 237 -28.74 -6.18 -4.44
CA ASP A 237 -28.27 -4.86 -4.94
C ASP A 237 -26.94 -4.87 -5.72
N ALA A 238 -26.39 -6.03 -6.08
CA ALA A 238 -25.14 -6.10 -6.79
C ALA A 238 -25.36 -6.22 -8.31
N ALA A 239 -24.93 -5.22 -9.08
CA ALA A 239 -24.73 -5.38 -10.52
C ALA A 239 -23.96 -6.69 -10.79
N PRO A 240 -24.25 -7.42 -11.88
CA PRO A 240 -23.54 -8.65 -12.22
C PRO A 240 -22.03 -8.45 -12.11
N LEU A 241 -21.25 -9.44 -11.65
CA LEU A 241 -19.78 -9.37 -11.50
C LEU A 241 -19.08 -8.73 -12.72
N ARG A 242 -19.67 -8.90 -13.91
CA ARG A 242 -19.25 -8.32 -15.20
C ARG A 242 -19.27 -6.78 -15.26
N PHE A 243 -19.97 -6.12 -14.34
CA PHE A 243 -20.15 -4.66 -14.28
C PHE A 243 -19.66 -4.05 -12.96
N ARG A 244 -19.15 -4.87 -12.03
CA ARG A 244 -18.62 -4.39 -10.75
C ARG A 244 -17.17 -3.98 -10.94
N ALA A 245 -16.86 -2.72 -10.68
CA ALA A 245 -15.48 -2.26 -10.59
C ALA A 245 -14.79 -2.99 -9.43
N LEU A 246 -13.71 -3.71 -9.73
CA LEU A 246 -12.91 -4.41 -8.73
C LEU A 246 -11.71 -3.53 -8.36
N PRO A 247 -11.33 -3.46 -7.08
CA PRO A 247 -10.14 -2.75 -6.63
C PRO A 247 -8.88 -3.54 -7.01
N PHE A 248 -8.50 -3.48 -8.30
CA PHE A 248 -7.36 -4.23 -8.83
C PHE A 248 -6.03 -3.69 -8.28
N GLY A 249 -5.92 -2.39 -8.07
CA GLY A 249 -4.76 -1.75 -7.45
C GLY A 249 -4.46 -2.30 -6.05
N THR A 250 -5.51 -2.60 -5.27
CA THR A 250 -5.39 -3.24 -3.94
C THR A 250 -4.74 -4.62 -4.04
N ALA A 251 -5.17 -5.41 -5.01
CA ALA A 251 -4.60 -6.74 -5.24
C ALA A 251 -3.15 -6.67 -5.73
N LEU A 252 -2.80 -5.69 -6.57
CA LEU A 252 -1.41 -5.43 -6.99
C LEU A 252 -0.53 -4.98 -5.83
N CYS A 253 -1.03 -4.12 -4.95
CA CYS A 253 -0.30 -3.70 -3.75
C CYS A 253 -0.06 -4.89 -2.81
N ALA A 254 -1.06 -5.75 -2.61
CA ALA A 254 -0.90 -6.99 -1.85
C ALA A 254 0.13 -7.93 -2.51
N ALA A 255 0.09 -8.11 -3.83
CA ALA A 255 1.08 -8.88 -4.56
C ALA A 255 2.49 -8.31 -4.42
N GLY A 256 2.65 -6.98 -4.47
CA GLY A 256 3.92 -6.29 -4.23
C GLY A 256 4.46 -6.52 -2.82
N ALA A 257 3.59 -6.49 -1.80
CA ALA A 257 3.97 -6.80 -0.42
C ALA A 257 4.39 -8.26 -0.23
N VAL A 258 3.72 -9.21 -0.89
CA VAL A 258 4.11 -10.62 -0.87
C VAL A 258 5.43 -10.83 -1.63
N LEU A 259 5.63 -10.19 -2.78
CA LEU A 259 6.91 -10.25 -3.49
C LEU A 259 8.05 -9.69 -2.64
N TRP A 260 7.81 -8.58 -1.94
CA TRP A 260 8.75 -8.06 -0.95
C TRP A 260 9.06 -9.10 0.12
N LEU A 261 8.05 -9.76 0.68
CA LEU A 261 8.25 -10.79 1.70
C LEU A 261 9.06 -11.99 1.18
N LEU A 262 8.82 -12.44 -0.05
CA LEU A 262 9.59 -13.52 -0.68
C LEU A 262 11.07 -13.14 -0.83
N ARG A 263 11.35 -11.90 -1.27
CA ARG A 263 12.72 -11.40 -1.38
C ARG A 263 13.38 -11.14 -0.02
N ALA A 264 12.61 -10.70 0.96
CA ALA A 264 13.06 -10.52 2.34
C ALA A 264 13.40 -11.87 3.01
N ALA A 265 12.65 -12.93 2.71
CA ALA A 265 12.92 -14.26 3.24
C ALA A 265 14.30 -14.79 2.81
N HIS A 266 14.78 -14.41 1.62
CA HIS A 266 16.15 -14.73 1.19
C HIS A 266 17.23 -14.04 2.02
N LEU A 267 16.94 -12.91 2.67
CA LEU A 267 17.86 -12.25 3.61
C LEU A 267 17.90 -12.94 4.97
N LEU A 268 16.90 -13.74 5.29
CA LEU A 268 16.80 -14.52 6.54
C LEU A 268 17.36 -15.94 6.40
N GLY A 269 17.69 -16.38 5.19
CA GLY A 269 18.34 -17.66 4.93
C GLY A 269 19.86 -17.62 5.14
N PRO A 270 20.48 -18.73 5.58
CA PRO A 270 21.94 -18.86 5.68
C PRO A 270 22.65 -18.81 4.33
#